data_AF-A0A7C7ZK64-F1
#
_entry.id   AF-A0A7C7ZK64-F1
#
_cell.length_a   1.000
_cell.length_b   1.000
_cell.length_c   1.000
_cell.angle_alpha   90.00
_cell.angle_beta   90.00
_cell.angle_gamma   90.00
#
_symmetry.space_group_name_H-M   'P 1'
#
loop_
_entity.id
_entity.type
_entity.pdbx_description
1 polymer ?
#
loop_
_entity_poly.entity_id
_entity_poly.type
_entity_poly.pdbx_seq_one_letter_code
_entity_poly.pdbx_strand_id
1 'polypeptide(L)'
;MWSFAFAVPATASPLRDLHFGEALFYAHQEDYFEALERLDAEIVQHHRVDEPTLDSMIHHIEEAEFSVGDFELFYRMHHRAGRAIKAVLEANVADEVRNDAAYRLARIHFQKDQPAMALDVLDAMKGKIPEALGADVAYLRANVYLALGRPGDAIETLTPVQDAKSLAGFSNYNLGIAMLRDGKPELAFRQLDRAGRVRSTDRTTLAIRDKSNLVLGTLLLEAKEFDRAQTFLDRVRLSGPFSNQALLRAGRADLSAGRFDRALVPWSVLVDRDVTDSAVQEARLALPYAYGKLGVHGRAAVLYGEAVETFQGELQKLDASIHNIRSGDFLEALVREEIRHDKEWVVRLRELPDAPETFYLVGLMASHDFQTALQNYLDLDDLRGKLLVWDTSLDAFGDVIRLRRGFYEPRLPKIDRAFRRLDAQMRLRLEQREHVRARLEGMLTAPRADYLATAEEQGALRVLAQLAAQLVENSSPEGASLRARTERLEGMLRYRLETDYHVRLTETHEHLRALEQDVEALDTQYDAFVRTRQSARHSYVGYSELIKELRSRVQSNLTQVDDVMARQGRVLESVAINELELRRTRLTDFQNQARFAYADSYDRAAKAQAQ
;
A
#
# COMPACT_ATOMS: atom_id res chain seq x y z
N MET A 1 15.08 5.65 4.11
CA MET A 1 14.56 4.71 5.12
C MET A 1 14.15 5.51 6.34
N TRP A 2 12.89 5.98 6.37
CA TRP A 2 12.34 6.77 7.48
C TRP A 2 10.99 6.15 7.82
N SER A 3 10.88 5.53 9.00
CA SER A 3 9.58 5.24 9.63
C SER A 3 8.95 6.59 9.97
N PHE A 4 8.00 7.01 9.16
CA PHE A 4 7.09 8.08 9.52
C PHE A 4 5.87 7.48 10.21
N ALA A 5 5.36 8.22 11.18
CA ALA A 5 4.28 7.83 12.06
C ALA A 5 3.09 7.28 11.26
N PHE A 6 2.95 5.96 11.27
CA PHE A 6 1.62 5.42 11.53
C PHE A 6 1.11 6.15 12.76
N ALA A 7 -0.15 6.57 12.72
CA ALA A 7 -0.86 7.04 13.90
C ALA A 7 -0.39 6.25 15.13
N VAL A 8 -0.06 7.01 16.19
CA VAL A 8 0.21 6.59 17.58
C VAL A 8 0.18 5.06 17.77
N PRO A 9 1.23 4.40 18.33
CA PRO A 9 1.18 2.97 18.59
C PRO A 9 -0.15 2.65 19.25
N ALA A 10 -1.02 1.94 18.54
CA ALA A 10 -2.36 1.65 19.01
C ALA A 10 -2.16 0.98 20.37
N THR A 11 -2.46 1.70 21.44
CA THR A 11 -2.44 1.20 22.80
C THR A 11 -3.54 0.18 22.91
N ALA A 12 -3.32 -1.03 22.40
CA ALA A 12 -4.27 -2.16 22.36
C ALA A 12 -5.73 -1.68 22.42
N SER A 13 -6.12 -0.76 21.53
CA SER A 13 -7.51 -0.37 21.41
C SER A 13 -8.25 -1.65 21.06
N PRO A 14 -9.41 -1.95 21.68
CA PRO A 14 -10.16 -3.15 21.32
C PRO A 14 -10.32 -3.17 19.81
N LEU A 15 -9.91 -4.26 19.17
CA LEU A 15 -9.94 -4.42 17.71
C LEU A 15 -11.42 -4.43 17.30
N ARG A 16 -11.95 -3.24 17.01
CA ARG A 16 -13.38 -3.01 16.74
C ARG A 16 -13.74 -3.31 15.29
N ASP A 17 -12.75 -3.26 14.39
CA ASP A 17 -12.89 -3.65 13.00
C ASP A 17 -11.66 -4.47 12.56
N LEU A 18 -11.90 -5.67 12.03
CA LEU A 18 -10.85 -6.59 11.56
C LEU A 18 -10.30 -6.17 10.19
N HIS A 19 -11.15 -5.66 9.31
CA HIS A 19 -10.80 -5.32 7.94
C HIS A 19 -9.93 -4.06 7.86
N PHE A 20 -10.24 -3.06 8.69
CA PHE A 20 -9.37 -1.90 8.86
C PHE A 20 -8.00 -2.31 9.41
N GLY A 21 -7.97 -3.23 10.39
CA GLY A 21 -6.73 -3.80 10.93
C GLY A 21 -5.90 -4.56 9.89
N GLU A 22 -6.56 -5.32 9.01
CA GLU A 22 -5.90 -6.02 7.90
C GLU A 22 -5.27 -5.03 6.90
N ALA A 23 -5.99 -3.98 6.50
CA ALA A 23 -5.44 -2.96 5.62
C ALA A 23 -4.20 -2.28 6.22
N LEU A 24 -4.24 -1.94 7.51
CA LEU A 24 -3.07 -1.40 8.21
C LEU A 24 -1.91 -2.40 8.25
N PHE A 25 -2.17 -3.69 8.43
CA PHE A 25 -1.14 -4.74 8.44
C PHE A 25 -0.36 -4.80 7.11
N TYR A 26 -1.05 -4.74 5.96
CA TYR A 26 -0.37 -4.67 4.66
C TYR A 26 0.39 -3.35 4.48
N ALA A 27 -0.19 -2.23 4.92
CA ALA A 27 0.49 -0.95 4.86
C ALA A 27 1.77 -0.92 5.70
N HIS A 28 1.77 -1.57 6.88
CA HIS A 28 2.96 -1.73 7.72
C HIS A 28 4.07 -2.56 7.07
N GLN A 29 3.72 -3.43 6.13
CA GLN A 29 4.67 -4.19 5.31
C GLN A 29 5.11 -3.44 4.06
N GLU A 30 4.63 -2.20 3.87
CA GLU A 30 4.86 -1.37 2.67
C GLU A 30 4.13 -1.89 1.40
N ASP A 31 3.17 -2.81 1.57
CA ASP A 31 2.31 -3.33 0.51
C ASP A 31 1.09 -2.40 0.28
N TYR A 32 1.38 -1.16 -0.11
CA TYR A 32 0.38 -0.09 -0.13
C TYR A 32 -0.77 -0.31 -1.11
N PHE A 33 -0.54 -0.97 -2.24
CA PHE A 33 -1.64 -1.32 -3.16
C PHE A 33 -2.60 -2.33 -2.54
N GLU A 34 -2.05 -3.33 -1.86
CA GLU A 34 -2.80 -4.42 -1.23
C GLU A 34 -3.67 -3.89 -0.07
N ALA A 35 -3.10 -2.95 0.69
CA ALA A 35 -3.80 -2.17 1.71
C ALA A 35 -4.90 -1.28 1.11
N LEU A 36 -4.59 -0.57 0.01
CA LEU A 36 -5.52 0.31 -0.68
C LEU A 36 -6.71 -0.45 -1.24
N GLU A 37 -6.48 -1.56 -1.95
CA GLU A 37 -7.54 -2.38 -2.55
C GLU A 37 -8.54 -2.87 -1.51
N ARG A 38 -8.03 -3.43 -0.40
CA ARG A 38 -8.88 -3.91 0.70
C ARG A 38 -9.67 -2.78 1.32
N LEU A 39 -8.99 -1.68 1.64
CA LEU A 39 -9.65 -0.58 2.34
C LEU A 39 -10.69 0.13 1.46
N ASP A 40 -10.39 0.37 0.18
CA ASP A 40 -11.34 0.92 -0.79
C ASP A 40 -12.57 0.00 -0.93
N ALA A 41 -12.36 -1.32 -0.99
CA ALA A 41 -13.45 -2.29 -1.11
C ALA A 41 -14.38 -2.26 0.11
N GLU A 42 -13.83 -2.15 1.31
CA GLU A 42 -14.58 -2.13 2.56
C GLU A 42 -15.34 -0.81 2.76
N ILE A 43 -14.72 0.34 2.45
CA ILE A 43 -15.41 1.65 2.45
C ILE A 43 -16.61 1.62 1.50
N VAL A 44 -16.43 1.09 0.29
CA VAL A 44 -17.53 0.96 -0.68
C VAL A 44 -18.62 0.03 -0.16
N GLN A 45 -18.29 -1.05 0.55
CA GLN A 45 -19.28 -1.93 1.17
C GLN A 45 -20.05 -1.23 2.29
N HIS A 46 -19.35 -0.51 3.18
CA HIS A 46 -19.94 0.28 4.26
C HIS A 46 -21.00 1.27 3.77
N HIS A 47 -20.76 1.96 2.66
CA HIS A 47 -21.74 2.90 2.10
C HIS A 47 -22.90 2.23 1.34
N ARG A 48 -22.80 0.93 1.04
CA ARG A 48 -23.83 0.18 0.29
C ARG A 48 -24.79 -0.59 1.18
N VAL A 49 -24.47 -0.80 2.46
CA VAL A 49 -25.39 -1.45 3.39
C VAL A 49 -26.56 -0.52 3.73
N ASP A 50 -27.74 -1.10 3.95
CA ASP A 50 -28.96 -0.34 4.24
C ASP A 50 -28.88 0.39 5.60
N GLU A 51 -28.13 -0.17 6.56
CA GLU A 51 -27.93 0.39 7.91
C GLU A 51 -26.43 0.54 8.26
N PRO A 52 -25.73 1.56 7.72
CA PRO A 52 -24.29 1.75 7.96
C PRO A 52 -23.91 1.92 9.43
N THR A 53 -24.84 2.35 10.28
CA THR A 53 -24.61 2.53 11.72
C THR A 53 -24.41 1.22 12.49
N LEU A 54 -24.82 0.08 11.90
CA LEU A 54 -24.63 -1.26 12.49
C LEU A 54 -23.42 -1.98 11.91
N ASP A 55 -22.78 -1.39 10.90
CA ASP A 55 -21.60 -1.95 10.26
C ASP A 55 -20.36 -1.75 11.14
N SER A 56 -19.45 -2.73 11.18
CA SER A 56 -18.26 -2.67 12.06
C SER A 56 -17.35 -1.48 11.75
N MET A 57 -17.36 -1.01 10.50
CA MET A 57 -16.49 0.05 10.02
C MET A 57 -16.93 1.43 10.50
N ILE A 58 -18.14 1.59 11.04
CA ILE A 58 -18.65 2.87 11.58
C ILE A 58 -17.70 3.48 12.62
N HIS A 59 -16.94 2.65 13.34
CA HIS A 59 -16.01 3.08 14.36
C HIS A 59 -14.70 3.67 13.80
N HIS A 60 -14.39 3.40 12.54
CA HIS A 60 -13.11 3.72 11.92
C HIS A 60 -13.25 4.34 10.52
N ILE A 61 -14.46 4.74 10.11
CA ILE A 61 -14.72 5.21 8.75
C ILE A 61 -13.92 6.48 8.41
N GLU A 62 -13.82 7.43 9.35
CA GLU A 62 -13.05 8.67 9.15
C GLU A 62 -11.55 8.38 9.06
N GLU A 63 -11.01 7.51 9.93
CA GLU A 63 -9.61 7.10 9.87
C GLU A 63 -9.29 6.26 8.63
N ALA A 64 -10.24 5.45 8.16
CA ALA A 64 -10.12 4.65 6.96
C ALA A 64 -10.05 5.52 5.71
N GLU A 65 -10.99 6.47 5.56
CA GLU A 65 -10.97 7.43 4.43
C GLU A 65 -9.68 8.27 4.42
N PHE A 66 -9.18 8.64 5.60
CA PHE A 66 -7.88 9.32 5.70
C PHE A 66 -6.72 8.39 5.29
N SER A 67 -6.72 7.15 5.77
CA SER A 67 -5.67 6.15 5.49
C SER A 67 -5.58 5.80 4.00
N VAL A 68 -6.71 5.77 3.30
CA VAL A 68 -6.75 5.64 1.82
C VAL A 68 -5.89 6.72 1.17
N GLY A 69 -6.05 7.98 1.56
CA GLY A 69 -5.24 9.08 1.01
C GLY A 69 -3.74 8.91 1.27
N ASP A 70 -3.36 8.39 2.44
CA ASP A 70 -1.97 8.07 2.77
C ASP A 70 -1.45 6.88 1.94
N PHE A 71 -2.23 5.81 1.76
CA PHE A 71 -1.82 4.66 0.94
C PHE A 71 -1.71 5.04 -0.53
N GLU A 72 -2.63 5.86 -1.05
CA GLU A 72 -2.54 6.42 -2.40
C GLU A 72 -1.26 7.24 -2.59
N LEU A 73 -0.82 7.98 -1.56
CA LEU A 73 0.43 8.72 -1.59
C LEU A 73 1.63 7.78 -1.67
N PHE A 74 1.69 6.78 -0.79
CA PHE A 74 2.79 5.82 -0.78
C PHE A 74 2.85 4.97 -2.06
N TYR A 75 1.69 4.63 -2.63
CA TYR A 75 1.59 4.00 -3.95
C TYR A 75 1.74 5.00 -5.13
N ARG A 76 2.12 6.25 -4.86
CA ARG A 76 2.40 7.29 -5.89
C ARG A 76 1.22 7.60 -6.81
N MET A 77 -0.01 7.38 -6.36
CA MET A 77 -1.24 7.88 -7.00
C MET A 77 -1.44 9.37 -6.72
N HIS A 78 -0.45 10.20 -7.06
CA HIS A 78 -0.38 11.61 -6.69
C HIS A 78 -1.61 12.44 -7.08
N HIS A 79 -2.36 12.04 -8.12
CA HIS A 79 -3.60 12.70 -8.51
C HIS A 79 -4.78 12.41 -7.57
N ARG A 80 -4.94 11.18 -7.08
CA ARG A 80 -5.98 10.86 -6.10
C ARG A 80 -5.57 11.32 -4.71
N ALA A 81 -4.34 11.00 -4.30
CA ALA A 81 -3.78 11.44 -3.02
C ALA A 81 -3.82 12.97 -2.88
N GLY A 82 -3.48 13.71 -3.94
CA GLY A 82 -3.58 15.16 -3.96
C GLY A 82 -5.01 15.69 -3.76
N ARG A 83 -6.04 14.98 -4.25
CA ARG A 83 -7.45 15.33 -4.00
C ARG A 83 -7.87 15.03 -2.56
N ALA A 84 -7.50 13.87 -2.03
CA ALA A 84 -7.79 13.50 -0.65
C ALA A 84 -7.13 14.47 0.34
N ILE A 85 -5.85 14.78 0.14
CA ILE A 85 -5.11 15.75 0.96
C ILE A 85 -5.72 17.15 0.82
N LYS A 86 -6.13 17.56 -0.39
CA LYS A 86 -6.82 18.84 -0.58
C LYS A 86 -8.16 18.90 0.16
N ALA A 87 -8.92 17.82 0.19
CA ALA A 87 -10.16 17.74 0.96
C ALA A 87 -9.90 17.90 2.47
N VAL A 88 -8.83 17.29 3.01
CA VAL A 88 -8.41 17.48 4.42
C VAL A 88 -8.00 18.93 4.69
N LEU A 89 -7.31 19.58 3.74
CA LEU A 89 -6.94 21.00 3.86
C LEU A 89 -8.15 21.94 3.88
N GLU A 90 -9.21 21.60 3.15
CA GLU A 90 -10.47 22.35 3.08
C GLU A 90 -11.42 22.02 4.24
N ALA A 91 -11.20 20.92 4.95
CA ALA A 91 -11.99 20.49 6.10
C ALA A 91 -11.67 21.27 7.39
N ASN A 92 -12.64 21.33 8.31
CA ASN A 92 -12.48 21.96 9.61
C ASN A 92 -11.74 21.04 10.61
N VAL A 93 -10.47 20.78 10.35
CA VAL A 93 -9.59 19.94 11.19
C VAL A 93 -8.64 20.79 12.05
N ALA A 94 -8.03 20.17 13.07
CA ALA A 94 -7.00 20.82 13.90
C ALA A 94 -5.79 21.26 13.06
N ASP A 95 -5.17 22.39 13.44
CA ASP A 95 -4.02 22.96 12.70
C ASP A 95 -2.85 21.98 12.55
N GLU A 96 -2.63 21.10 13.53
CA GLU A 96 -1.59 20.07 13.47
C GLU A 96 -1.82 19.07 12.34
N VAL A 97 -3.06 18.60 12.16
CA VAL A 97 -3.47 17.68 11.10
C VAL A 97 -3.42 18.38 9.75
N ARG A 98 -3.93 19.62 9.67
CA ARG A 98 -3.89 20.43 8.45
C ARG A 98 -2.45 20.67 7.98
N ASN A 99 -1.53 20.97 8.90
CA ASN A 99 -0.14 21.24 8.59
C ASN A 99 0.66 19.98 8.23
N ASP A 100 0.35 18.82 8.83
CA ASP A 100 0.92 17.54 8.37
C ASP A 100 0.49 17.24 6.92
N ALA A 101 -0.80 17.38 6.63
CA ALA A 101 -1.37 17.21 5.29
C ALA A 101 -0.73 18.19 4.28
N ALA A 102 -0.57 19.47 4.64
CA ALA A 102 0.10 20.47 3.81
C ALA A 102 1.57 20.11 3.52
N TYR A 103 2.31 19.68 4.54
CA TYR A 103 3.70 19.24 4.37
C TYR A 103 3.81 18.06 3.39
N ARG A 104 2.91 17.07 3.50
CA ARG A 104 2.84 15.93 2.56
C ARG A 104 2.54 16.38 1.14
N LEU A 105 1.55 17.26 0.96
CA LEU A 105 1.21 17.81 -0.37
C LEU A 105 2.36 18.59 -0.99
N ALA A 106 3.05 19.43 -0.21
CA ALA A 106 4.22 20.15 -0.67
C ALA A 106 5.34 19.20 -1.12
N ARG A 107 5.55 18.11 -0.39
CA ARG A 107 6.53 17.08 -0.74
C ARG A 107 6.19 16.40 -2.07
N ILE A 108 4.89 16.11 -2.32
CA ILE A 108 4.41 15.58 -3.61
C ILE A 108 4.74 16.55 -4.75
N HIS A 109 4.39 17.82 -4.59
CA HIS A 109 4.68 18.82 -5.62
C HIS A 109 6.18 18.94 -5.89
N PHE A 110 7.01 18.93 -4.85
CA PHE A 110 8.46 18.99 -5.01
C PHE A 110 9.02 17.76 -5.73
N GLN A 111 8.51 16.55 -5.44
CA GLN A 111 8.87 15.32 -6.14
C GLN A 111 8.47 15.31 -7.62
N LYS A 112 7.40 16.05 -7.98
CA LYS A 112 6.95 16.19 -9.39
C LYS A 112 7.69 17.29 -10.15
N ASP A 113 8.80 17.81 -9.62
CA ASP A 113 9.52 18.98 -10.15
C ASP A 113 8.63 20.22 -10.28
N GLN A 114 7.72 20.42 -9.30
CA GLN A 114 6.81 21.57 -9.22
C GLN A 114 7.12 22.43 -7.99
N PRO A 115 8.33 23.02 -7.89
CA PRO A 115 8.78 23.71 -6.69
C PRO A 115 7.94 24.96 -6.36
N ALA A 116 7.35 25.63 -7.36
CA ALA A 116 6.47 26.77 -7.12
C ALA A 116 5.19 26.37 -6.37
N MET A 117 4.51 25.30 -6.82
CA MET A 117 3.32 24.80 -6.12
C MET A 117 3.66 24.22 -4.75
N ALA A 118 4.82 23.58 -4.61
CA ALA A 118 5.30 23.15 -3.30
C ALA A 118 5.46 24.32 -2.33
N LEU A 119 6.02 25.45 -2.81
CA LEU A 119 6.17 26.66 -2.01
C LEU A 119 4.81 27.25 -1.62
N ASP A 120 3.86 27.35 -2.55
CA ASP A 120 2.52 27.89 -2.27
C ASP A 120 1.82 27.12 -1.14
N VAL A 121 1.93 25.78 -1.16
CA VAL A 121 1.37 24.91 -0.11
C VAL A 121 2.09 25.12 1.22
N LEU A 122 3.41 25.24 1.21
CA LEU A 122 4.20 25.51 2.41
C LEU A 122 3.87 26.90 2.99
N ASP A 123 3.68 27.92 2.16
CA ASP A 123 3.32 29.29 2.58
C ASP A 123 1.89 29.38 3.14
N ALA A 124 1.01 28.47 2.74
CA ALA A 124 -0.35 28.36 3.27
C ALA A 124 -0.42 27.76 4.68
N MET A 125 0.64 27.12 5.17
CA MET A 125 0.70 26.53 6.51
C MET A 125 0.57 27.62 7.59
N LYS A 126 -0.37 27.43 8.52
CA LYS A 126 -0.66 28.38 9.61
C LYS A 126 -0.92 27.64 10.92
N GLY A 127 -0.71 28.31 12.04
CA GLY A 127 -0.97 27.73 13.36
C GLY A 127 0.13 26.77 13.79
N LYS A 128 -0.23 25.77 14.59
CA LYS A 128 0.74 24.86 15.22
C LYS A 128 1.21 23.79 14.23
N ILE A 129 2.52 23.71 14.02
CA ILE A 129 3.16 22.62 13.27
C ILE A 129 3.52 21.52 14.27
N PRO A 130 3.27 20.22 13.97
CA PRO A 130 3.72 19.12 14.81
C PRO A 130 5.23 19.21 15.08
N GLU A 131 5.65 19.04 16.34
CA GLU A 131 7.06 19.24 16.75
C GLU A 131 8.02 18.34 15.97
N ALA A 132 7.62 17.10 15.71
CA ALA A 132 8.38 16.15 14.90
C ALA A 132 8.64 16.63 13.46
N LEU A 133 7.77 17.47 12.90
CA LEU A 133 7.84 17.94 11.51
C LEU A 133 8.55 19.30 11.36
N GLY A 134 8.75 20.05 12.45
CA GLY A 134 9.25 21.43 12.36
C GLY A 134 10.56 21.56 11.58
N ALA A 135 11.53 20.67 11.86
CA ALA A 135 12.81 20.64 11.15
C ALA A 135 12.66 20.19 9.68
N ASP A 136 11.78 19.22 9.41
CA ASP A 136 11.58 18.66 8.08
C ASP A 136 10.83 19.62 7.14
N VAL A 137 9.89 20.39 7.67
CA VAL A 137 9.21 21.48 6.93
C VAL A 137 10.21 22.55 6.53
N ALA A 138 11.06 23.00 7.45
CA ALA A 138 12.11 23.98 7.15
C ALA A 138 13.11 23.43 6.12
N TYR A 139 13.51 22.17 6.25
CA TYR A 139 14.40 21.51 5.31
C TYR A 139 13.79 21.40 3.90
N LEU A 140 12.54 20.97 3.78
CA LEU A 140 11.84 20.89 2.50
C LEU A 140 11.70 22.28 1.86
N ARG A 141 11.27 23.27 2.65
CA ARG A 141 11.14 24.67 2.19
C ARG A 141 12.46 25.24 1.66
N ALA A 142 13.56 24.98 2.35
CA ALA A 142 14.87 25.42 1.89
C ALA A 142 15.31 24.76 0.58
N ASN A 143 15.02 23.47 0.41
CA ASN A 143 15.30 22.78 -0.86
C ASN A 143 14.43 23.33 -2.00
N VAL A 144 13.17 23.66 -1.73
CA VAL A 144 12.27 24.34 -2.67
C VAL A 144 12.84 25.71 -3.07
N TYR A 145 13.30 26.52 -2.11
CA TYR A 145 13.96 27.78 -2.41
C TYR A 145 15.23 27.60 -3.25
N LEU A 146 16.06 26.59 -2.97
CA LEU A 146 17.24 26.30 -3.79
C LEU A 146 16.90 25.88 -5.22
N ALA A 147 15.79 25.16 -5.42
CA ALA A 147 15.30 24.80 -6.75
C ALA A 147 14.75 26.01 -7.52
N LEU A 148 14.11 26.95 -6.81
CA LEU A 148 13.60 28.21 -7.38
C LEU A 148 14.68 29.28 -7.59
N GLY A 149 15.96 28.97 -7.33
CA GLY A 149 17.05 29.94 -7.46
C GLY A 149 17.03 31.05 -6.40
N ARG A 150 16.47 30.77 -5.22
CA ARG A 150 16.34 31.69 -4.07
C ARG A 150 17.25 31.27 -2.90
N PRO A 151 18.59 31.27 -3.06
CA PRO A 151 19.49 30.73 -2.04
C PRO A 151 19.51 31.55 -0.74
N GLY A 152 19.25 32.87 -0.78
CA GLY A 152 19.13 33.71 0.41
C GLY A 152 18.02 33.24 1.37
N ASP A 153 16.82 32.99 0.83
CA ASP A 153 15.68 32.49 1.63
C ASP A 153 15.95 31.09 2.20
N ALA A 154 16.68 30.25 1.44
CA ALA A 154 17.11 28.94 1.92
C ALA A 154 18.08 29.04 3.11
N ILE A 155 18.98 30.03 3.10
CA ILE A 155 19.91 30.30 4.22
C ILE A 155 19.13 30.72 5.47
N GLU A 156 18.20 31.66 5.33
CA GLU A 156 17.35 32.12 6.43
C GLU A 156 16.53 30.97 7.04
N THR A 157 16.00 30.09 6.19
CA THR A 157 15.19 28.94 6.62
C THR A 157 16.01 27.84 7.30
N LEU A 158 17.24 27.55 6.82
CA LEU A 158 18.07 26.46 7.35
C LEU A 158 18.84 26.85 8.62
N THR A 159 19.14 28.14 8.82
CA THR A 159 19.97 28.60 9.95
C THR A 159 19.40 28.20 11.32
N PRO A 160 18.08 28.32 11.60
CA PRO A 160 17.51 27.92 12.90
C PRO A 160 17.52 26.41 13.13
N VAL A 161 17.48 25.60 12.07
CA VAL A 161 17.37 24.13 12.14
C VAL A 161 18.69 23.40 11.89
N GLN A 162 19.82 24.13 11.82
CA GLN A 162 21.13 23.57 11.49
C GLN A 162 21.65 22.53 12.49
N ASP A 163 21.20 22.60 13.74
CA ASP A 163 21.60 21.69 14.83
C ASP A 163 20.51 20.67 15.20
N ALA A 164 19.46 20.54 14.38
CA ALA A 164 18.43 19.52 14.55
C ALA A 164 19.04 18.11 14.44
N LYS A 165 18.83 17.28 15.47
CA LYS A 165 19.38 15.90 15.52
C LYS A 165 18.92 15.03 14.35
N SER A 166 17.67 15.21 13.90
CA SER A 166 17.11 14.48 12.74
C SER A 166 17.81 14.81 11.43
N LEU A 167 18.47 15.97 11.33
CA LEU A 167 19.11 16.47 10.12
C LEU A 167 20.63 16.55 10.25
N ALA A 168 21.22 15.77 11.17
CA ALA A 168 22.64 15.81 11.47
C ALA A 168 23.50 15.71 10.19
N GLY A 169 24.28 16.76 9.92
CA GLY A 169 25.11 16.86 8.72
C GLY A 169 24.38 17.34 7.46
N PHE A 170 23.13 16.92 7.23
CA PHE A 170 22.32 17.30 6.05
C PHE A 170 21.99 18.80 6.02
N SER A 171 21.50 19.35 7.12
CA SER A 171 21.17 20.78 7.23
C SER A 171 22.41 21.65 7.00
N ASN A 172 23.54 21.28 7.60
CA ASN A 172 24.81 21.98 7.46
C ASN A 172 25.35 21.91 6.02
N TYR A 173 25.25 20.74 5.37
CA TYR A 173 25.63 20.59 3.98
C TYR A 173 24.77 21.48 3.07
N ASN A 174 23.44 21.41 3.18
CA ASN A 174 22.53 22.22 2.35
C ASN A 174 22.71 23.72 2.60
N LEU A 175 22.92 24.14 3.85
CA LEU A 175 23.21 25.53 4.20
C LEU A 175 24.51 26.00 3.53
N GLY A 176 25.55 25.16 3.52
CA GLY A 176 26.80 25.43 2.81
C GLY A 176 26.61 25.57 1.30
N ILE A 177 25.81 24.69 0.68
CA ILE A 177 25.47 24.80 -0.75
C ILE A 177 24.64 26.06 -1.05
N ALA A 178 23.71 26.42 -0.18
CA ALA A 178 22.92 27.64 -0.30
C ALA A 178 23.84 28.88 -0.27
N MET A 179 24.75 28.95 0.70
CA MET A 179 25.75 30.02 0.78
C MET A 179 26.66 30.09 -0.45
N LEU A 180 27.03 28.95 -1.02
CA LEU A 180 27.86 28.91 -2.22
C LEU A 180 27.11 29.49 -3.43
N ARG A 181 25.83 29.12 -3.62
CA ARG A 181 24.95 29.64 -4.68
C ARG A 181 24.60 31.11 -4.49
N ASP A 182 24.55 31.58 -3.24
CA ASP A 182 24.32 32.98 -2.87
C ASP A 182 25.58 33.87 -3.04
N GLY A 183 26.68 33.33 -3.56
CA GLY A 183 27.92 34.09 -3.78
C GLY A 183 28.71 34.38 -2.50
N LYS A 184 28.53 33.56 -1.44
CA LYS A 184 29.21 33.69 -0.14
C LYS A 184 30.18 32.52 0.12
N PRO A 185 31.25 32.37 -0.70
CA PRO A 185 32.13 31.19 -0.67
C PRO A 185 32.83 30.98 0.68
N GLU A 186 33.22 32.05 1.39
CA GLU A 186 33.88 31.94 2.69
C GLU A 186 32.97 31.43 3.82
N LEU A 187 31.68 31.77 3.76
CA LEU A 187 30.69 31.24 4.68
C LEU A 187 30.34 29.79 4.33
N ALA A 188 30.17 29.51 3.03
CA ALA A 188 29.97 28.16 2.53
C ALA A 188 31.10 27.23 2.96
N PHE A 189 32.35 27.69 2.86
CA PHE A 189 33.53 26.94 3.25
C PHE A 189 33.49 26.51 4.72
N ARG A 190 33.23 27.46 5.63
CA ARG A 190 33.12 27.19 7.07
C ARG A 190 31.99 26.21 7.37
N GLN A 191 30.85 26.36 6.70
CA GLN A 191 29.69 25.52 6.94
C GLN A 191 29.89 24.08 6.43
N LEU A 192 30.44 23.92 5.23
CA LEU A 192 30.78 22.61 4.68
C LEU A 192 31.89 21.93 5.50
N ASP A 193 32.84 22.69 6.06
CA ASP A 193 33.90 22.13 6.92
C ASP A 193 33.32 21.61 8.24
N ARG A 194 32.33 22.32 8.80
CA ARG A 194 31.53 21.83 9.95
C ARG A 194 30.81 20.52 9.59
N ALA A 195 30.16 20.46 8.43
CA ALA A 195 29.50 19.23 7.96
C ALA A 195 30.51 18.08 7.71
N GLY A 196 31.71 18.40 7.22
CA GLY A 196 32.80 17.45 6.98
C GLY A 196 33.47 16.89 8.24
N ARG A 197 33.17 17.44 9.43
CA ARG A 197 33.69 16.97 10.73
C ARG A 197 32.62 16.33 11.63
N VAL A 198 31.40 16.13 11.13
CA VAL A 198 30.34 15.51 11.92
C VAL A 198 30.75 14.11 12.40
N ARG A 199 30.50 13.83 13.68
CA ARG A 199 30.73 12.51 14.30
C ARG A 199 29.41 11.77 14.37
N SER A 200 29.32 10.62 13.71
CA SER A 200 28.14 9.76 13.72
C SER A 200 28.54 8.33 13.38
N THR A 201 27.77 7.36 13.84
CA THR A 201 27.84 5.96 13.41
C THR A 201 26.83 5.65 12.32
N ASP A 202 25.88 6.55 12.06
CA ASP A 202 24.89 6.40 11.01
C ASP A 202 25.53 6.50 9.61
N ARG A 203 25.23 5.51 8.75
CA ARG A 203 25.81 5.39 7.41
C ARG A 203 25.46 6.61 6.55
N THR A 204 24.25 7.16 6.67
CA THR A 204 23.80 8.29 5.83
C THR A 204 24.50 9.59 6.22
N THR A 205 24.60 9.86 7.52
CA THR A 205 25.34 11.00 8.08
C THR A 205 26.81 10.95 7.67
N LEU A 206 27.43 9.77 7.74
CA LEU A 206 28.82 9.59 7.32
C LEU A 206 29.00 9.79 5.80
N ALA A 207 28.02 9.42 4.97
CA ALA A 207 28.05 9.70 3.54
C ALA A 207 28.01 11.21 3.26
N ILE A 208 27.18 11.97 3.99
CA ILE A 208 27.15 13.45 3.89
C ILE A 208 28.45 14.10 4.38
N ARG A 209 29.07 13.55 5.42
CA ARG A 209 30.40 13.98 5.88
C ARG A 209 31.43 13.88 4.76
N ASP A 210 31.50 12.71 4.13
CA ASP A 210 32.42 12.44 3.03
C ASP A 210 32.13 13.33 1.81
N LYS A 211 30.84 13.52 1.48
CA LYS A 211 30.40 14.41 0.40
C LYS A 211 30.85 15.85 0.64
N SER A 212 30.67 16.36 1.85
CA SER A 212 31.10 17.72 2.24
C SER A 212 32.61 17.90 2.05
N ASN A 213 33.41 16.94 2.50
CA ASN A 213 34.87 16.96 2.34
C ASN A 213 35.30 16.85 0.87
N LEU A 214 34.64 16.00 0.06
CA LEU A 214 34.89 15.90 -1.38
C LEU A 214 34.59 17.22 -2.11
N VAL A 215 33.46 17.87 -1.79
CA VAL A 215 33.10 19.16 -2.39
C VAL A 215 34.13 20.24 -2.03
N LEU A 216 34.51 20.34 -0.76
CA LEU A 216 35.53 21.30 -0.33
C LEU A 216 36.88 21.06 -0.98
N GLY A 217 37.34 19.81 -0.99
CA GLY A 217 38.58 19.44 -1.68
C GLY A 217 38.55 19.78 -3.16
N THR A 218 37.39 19.60 -3.81
CA THR A 218 37.19 19.96 -5.22
C THR A 218 37.26 21.45 -5.47
N LEU A 219 36.54 22.26 -4.67
CA LEU A 219 36.55 23.72 -4.81
C LEU A 219 37.96 24.29 -4.61
N LEU A 220 38.71 23.77 -3.64
CA LEU A 220 40.10 24.17 -3.40
C LEU A 220 41.03 23.73 -4.53
N LEU A 221 40.81 22.55 -5.10
CA LEU A 221 41.57 22.07 -6.26
C LEU A 221 41.37 22.98 -7.48
N GLU A 222 40.13 23.40 -7.75
CA GLU A 222 39.78 24.34 -8.80
C GLU A 222 40.37 25.75 -8.55
N ALA A 223 40.42 26.17 -7.28
CA ALA A 223 41.10 27.39 -6.84
C ALA A 223 42.65 27.29 -6.85
N LYS A 224 43.21 26.14 -7.26
CA LYS A 224 44.65 25.84 -7.26
C LYS A 224 45.31 25.85 -5.88
N GLU A 225 44.52 25.68 -4.82
CA GLU A 225 45.00 25.59 -3.44
C GLU A 225 45.26 24.13 -3.05
N PHE A 226 46.26 23.51 -3.70
CA PHE A 226 46.48 22.06 -3.68
C PHE A 226 46.70 21.47 -2.28
N ASP A 227 47.47 22.13 -1.41
CA ASP A 227 47.78 21.61 -0.07
C ASP A 227 46.55 21.67 0.86
N ARG A 228 45.73 22.71 0.72
CA ARG A 228 44.45 22.78 1.44
C ARG A 228 43.50 21.73 0.89
N ALA A 229 43.42 21.55 -0.43
CA ALA A 229 42.56 20.54 -1.04
C ALA A 229 42.84 19.15 -0.46
N GLN A 230 44.11 18.76 -0.35
CA GLN A 230 44.53 17.49 0.25
C GLN A 230 43.99 17.30 1.67
N THR A 231 44.07 18.34 2.51
CA THR A 231 43.59 18.29 3.92
C THR A 231 42.12 17.87 4.04
N PHE A 232 41.28 18.19 3.05
CA PHE A 232 39.87 17.79 3.05
C PHE A 232 39.66 16.43 2.38
N LEU A 233 40.36 16.16 1.28
CA LEU A 233 40.26 14.88 0.56
C LEU A 233 40.71 13.71 1.45
N ASP A 234 41.75 13.89 2.27
CA ASP A 234 42.23 12.89 3.22
C ASP A 234 41.22 12.53 4.33
N ARG A 235 40.22 13.39 4.58
CA ARG A 235 39.16 13.10 5.57
C ARG A 235 38.06 12.20 5.01
N VAL A 236 37.99 12.05 3.69
CA VAL A 236 37.04 11.14 3.04
C VAL A 236 37.45 9.71 3.35
N ARG A 237 36.50 8.89 3.78
CA ARG A 237 36.79 7.48 4.09
C ARG A 237 37.27 6.74 2.83
N LEU A 238 38.25 5.85 3.01
CA LEU A 238 38.74 4.97 1.95
C LEU A 238 37.68 4.00 1.43
N SER A 239 36.65 3.73 2.23
CA SER A 239 35.48 2.93 1.86
C SER A 239 34.22 3.81 1.89
N GLY A 240 33.45 3.82 0.80
CA GLY A 240 32.17 4.52 0.71
C GLY A 240 31.92 5.10 -0.68
N PRO A 241 30.73 5.71 -0.90
CA PRO A 241 30.27 6.15 -2.23
C PRO A 241 31.16 7.22 -2.87
N PHE A 242 31.85 8.02 -2.05
CA PHE A 242 32.67 9.15 -2.50
C PHE A 242 34.18 8.84 -2.50
N SER A 243 34.57 7.62 -2.12
CA SER A 243 35.97 7.25 -1.89
C SER A 243 36.80 7.24 -3.18
N ASN A 244 36.28 6.64 -4.27
CA ASN A 244 36.97 6.59 -5.57
C ASN A 244 37.25 7.99 -6.12
N GLN A 245 36.23 8.86 -6.09
CA GLN A 245 36.33 10.27 -6.52
C GLN A 245 37.33 11.07 -5.65
N ALA A 246 37.34 10.85 -4.33
CA ALA A 246 38.28 11.51 -3.44
C ALA A 246 39.73 11.10 -3.70
N LEU A 247 40.00 9.80 -3.88
CA LEU A 247 41.33 9.28 -4.23
C LEU A 247 41.82 9.84 -5.57
N LEU A 248 40.95 9.86 -6.59
CA LEU A 248 41.31 10.44 -7.89
C LEU A 248 41.72 11.91 -7.74
N ARG A 249 40.91 12.70 -7.02
CA ARG A 249 41.15 14.12 -6.81
C ARG A 249 42.37 14.40 -5.94
N ALA A 250 42.65 13.55 -4.95
CA ALA A 250 43.85 13.65 -4.13
C ALA A 250 45.10 13.47 -5.00
N GLY A 251 45.13 12.42 -5.84
CA GLY A 251 46.23 12.24 -6.79
C GLY A 251 46.36 13.40 -7.79
N ARG A 252 45.24 13.95 -8.28
CA ARG A 252 45.24 15.15 -9.15
C ARG A 252 45.77 16.39 -8.44
N ALA A 253 45.50 16.56 -7.14
CA ALA A 253 46.02 17.68 -6.34
C ALA A 253 47.55 17.60 -6.24
N ASP A 254 48.09 16.43 -5.94
CA ASP A 254 49.55 16.23 -5.91
C ASP A 254 50.19 16.36 -7.30
N LEU A 255 49.56 15.81 -8.34
CA LEU A 255 50.01 15.98 -9.72
C LEU A 255 50.10 17.46 -10.10
N SER A 256 49.06 18.23 -9.79
CA SER A 256 48.96 19.66 -10.11
C SER A 256 49.95 20.50 -9.30
N ALA A 257 50.33 20.03 -8.11
CA ALA A 257 51.39 20.61 -7.30
C ALA A 257 52.81 20.18 -7.71
N GLY A 258 52.95 19.36 -8.78
CA GLY A 258 54.24 18.84 -9.25
C GLY A 258 54.83 17.71 -8.39
N ARG A 259 54.06 17.17 -7.45
CA ARG A 259 54.46 16.07 -6.54
C ARG A 259 54.06 14.73 -7.15
N PHE A 260 54.71 14.39 -8.26
CA PHE A 260 54.38 13.18 -9.03
C PHE A 260 54.54 11.89 -8.23
N ASP A 261 55.51 11.84 -7.30
CA ASP A 261 55.76 10.74 -6.37
C ASP A 261 54.59 10.51 -5.41
N ARG A 262 54.02 11.59 -4.85
CA ARG A 262 52.87 11.51 -3.95
C ARG A 262 51.58 11.13 -4.67
N ALA A 263 51.40 11.60 -5.91
CA ALA A 263 50.24 11.27 -6.73
C ALA A 263 50.11 9.75 -7.00
N LEU A 264 51.21 9.00 -6.97
CA LEU A 264 51.21 7.53 -7.14
C LEU A 264 50.45 6.81 -6.02
N VAL A 265 50.45 7.34 -4.79
CA VAL A 265 49.88 6.66 -3.62
C VAL A 265 48.37 6.47 -3.75
N PRO A 266 47.54 7.52 -3.89
CA PRO A 266 46.10 7.33 -4.00
C PRO A 266 45.71 6.64 -5.32
N TRP A 267 46.44 6.83 -6.41
CA TRP A 267 46.13 6.19 -7.69
C TRP A 267 46.50 4.71 -7.75
N SER A 268 47.56 4.27 -7.07
CA SER A 268 47.87 2.83 -6.97
C SER A 268 46.75 2.07 -6.26
N VAL A 269 46.23 2.63 -5.16
CA VAL A 269 45.06 2.08 -4.45
C VAL A 269 43.80 2.09 -5.33
N LEU A 270 43.66 3.10 -6.19
CA LEU A 270 42.47 3.28 -7.02
C LEU A 270 42.45 2.36 -8.25
N VAL A 271 43.60 2.12 -8.89
CA VAL A 271 43.72 1.27 -10.08
C VAL A 271 43.35 -0.20 -9.81
N ASP A 272 43.56 -0.67 -8.58
CA ASP A 272 43.20 -2.02 -8.15
C ASP A 272 41.70 -2.22 -7.84
N ARG A 273 40.90 -1.13 -7.90
CA ARG A 273 39.44 -1.20 -7.68
C ARG A 273 38.70 -1.58 -8.97
N ASP A 274 37.38 -1.72 -8.83
CA ASP A 274 36.47 -2.06 -9.94
C ASP A 274 36.57 -1.03 -11.09
N VAL A 275 36.91 -1.51 -12.28
CA VAL A 275 37.15 -0.69 -13.47
C VAL A 275 35.87 -0.11 -14.08
N THR A 276 34.68 -0.54 -13.65
CA THR A 276 33.41 0.04 -14.08
C THR A 276 33.23 1.48 -13.58
N ASP A 277 33.95 1.87 -12.51
CA ASP A 277 33.95 3.24 -11.98
C ASP A 277 34.82 4.18 -12.83
N SER A 278 34.28 5.35 -13.19
CA SER A 278 34.96 6.32 -14.03
C SER A 278 36.24 6.88 -13.42
N ALA A 279 36.32 6.97 -12.09
CA ALA A 279 37.53 7.44 -11.40
C ALA A 279 38.65 6.40 -11.48
N VAL A 280 38.32 5.11 -11.49
CA VAL A 280 39.29 4.03 -11.68
C VAL A 280 39.82 4.03 -13.10
N GLN A 281 38.94 4.18 -14.09
CA GLN A 281 39.32 4.30 -15.50
C GLN A 281 40.29 5.46 -15.72
N GLU A 282 40.00 6.61 -15.13
CA GLU A 282 40.89 7.76 -15.25
C GLU A 282 42.22 7.55 -14.53
N ALA A 283 42.22 6.95 -13.34
CA ALA A 283 43.44 6.63 -12.60
C ALA A 283 44.36 5.66 -13.36
N ARG A 284 43.79 4.73 -14.16
CA ARG A 284 44.54 3.83 -15.05
C ARG A 284 45.31 4.57 -16.16
N LEU A 285 44.93 5.80 -16.48
CA LEU A 285 45.70 6.68 -17.35
C LEU A 285 46.64 7.60 -16.57
N ALA A 286 46.18 8.09 -15.42
CA ALA A 286 46.91 9.08 -14.63
C ALA A 286 48.14 8.49 -13.92
N LEU A 287 48.04 7.25 -13.43
CA LEU A 287 49.14 6.54 -12.76
C LEU A 287 50.35 6.33 -13.68
N PRO A 288 50.23 5.72 -14.87
CA PRO A 288 51.35 5.60 -15.79
C PRO A 288 51.87 6.96 -16.26
N TYR A 289 51.01 7.97 -16.40
CA TYR A 289 51.44 9.34 -16.70
C TYR A 289 52.38 9.89 -15.62
N ALA A 290 52.05 9.74 -14.34
CA ALA A 290 52.92 10.16 -13.24
C ALA A 290 54.26 9.41 -13.22
N TYR A 291 54.27 8.09 -13.46
CA TYR A 291 55.53 7.34 -13.63
C TYR A 291 56.38 7.88 -14.78
N GLY A 292 55.75 8.22 -15.91
CA GLY A 292 56.44 8.84 -17.04
C GLY A 292 57.05 10.20 -16.70
N LYS A 293 56.39 11.01 -15.87
CA LYS A 293 56.94 12.30 -15.38
C LYS A 293 58.10 12.14 -14.41
N LEU A 294 58.18 11.01 -13.71
CA LEU A 294 59.32 10.62 -12.87
C LEU A 294 60.46 9.97 -13.67
N GLY A 295 60.35 9.87 -15.01
CA GLY A 295 61.35 9.25 -15.87
C GLY A 295 61.31 7.71 -15.87
N VAL A 296 60.32 7.09 -15.21
CA VAL A 296 60.18 5.63 -15.12
C VAL A 296 59.36 5.11 -16.32
N HIS A 297 59.86 5.32 -17.53
CA HIS A 297 59.14 5.06 -18.78
C HIS A 297 58.80 3.58 -19.01
N GLY A 298 59.66 2.65 -18.59
CA GLY A 298 59.39 1.21 -18.72
C GLY A 298 58.17 0.76 -17.92
N ARG A 299 58.05 1.23 -16.66
CA ARG A 299 56.87 0.96 -15.83
C ARG A 299 55.62 1.64 -16.38
N ALA A 300 55.75 2.87 -16.87
CA ALA A 300 54.65 3.59 -17.52
C ALA A 300 54.12 2.83 -18.74
N ALA A 301 55.01 2.30 -19.60
CA ALA A 301 54.61 1.50 -20.76
C ALA A 301 53.85 0.24 -20.34
N VAL A 302 54.34 -0.53 -19.36
CA VAL A 302 53.63 -1.72 -18.87
C VAL A 302 52.21 -1.37 -18.39
N LEU A 303 52.09 -0.34 -17.55
CA LEU A 303 50.80 0.09 -17.00
C LEU A 303 49.84 0.64 -18.06
N TYR A 304 50.34 1.35 -19.09
CA TYR A 304 49.50 1.75 -20.22
C TYR A 304 49.04 0.54 -21.05
N GLY A 305 49.90 -0.47 -21.24
CA GLY A 305 49.53 -1.74 -21.89
C GLY A 305 48.39 -2.44 -21.14
N GLU A 306 48.53 -2.59 -19.82
CA GLU A 306 47.48 -3.14 -18.95
C GLU A 306 46.17 -2.34 -19.05
N ALA A 307 46.25 -1.00 -19.10
CA ALA A 307 45.09 -0.14 -19.28
C ALA A 307 44.38 -0.40 -20.63
N VAL A 308 45.12 -0.57 -21.73
CA VAL A 308 44.55 -0.89 -23.05
C VAL A 308 43.79 -2.22 -23.02
N GLU A 309 44.39 -3.26 -22.46
CA GLU A 309 43.75 -4.59 -22.34
C GLU A 309 42.50 -4.52 -21.48
N THR A 310 42.57 -3.83 -20.34
CA THR A 310 41.44 -3.68 -19.42
C THR A 310 40.28 -2.93 -20.11
N PHE A 311 40.55 -1.80 -20.75
CA PHE A 311 39.51 -1.05 -21.47
C PHE A 311 38.92 -1.82 -22.65
N GLN A 312 39.71 -2.67 -23.32
CA GLN A 312 39.19 -3.55 -24.36
C GLN A 312 38.20 -4.59 -23.81
N GLY A 313 38.53 -5.24 -22.70
CA GLY A 313 37.62 -6.20 -22.05
C GLY A 313 36.33 -5.53 -21.57
N GLU A 314 36.44 -4.32 -21.00
CA GLU A 314 35.27 -3.55 -20.58
C GLU A 314 34.40 -3.09 -21.76
N LEU A 315 34.99 -2.66 -22.89
CA LEU A 315 34.23 -2.33 -24.10
C LEU A 315 33.43 -3.53 -24.62
N GLN A 316 34.00 -4.73 -24.61
CA GLN A 316 33.29 -5.95 -25.05
C GLN A 316 32.09 -6.28 -24.15
N LYS A 317 32.24 -6.13 -22.82
CA LYS A 317 31.12 -6.29 -21.87
C LYS A 317 30.04 -5.23 -22.09
N LEU A 318 30.44 -4.00 -22.40
CA LEU A 318 29.53 -2.89 -22.67
C LEU A 318 28.74 -3.11 -23.96
N ASP A 319 29.39 -3.59 -25.03
CA ASP A 319 28.73 -3.96 -26.29
C ASP A 319 27.72 -5.11 -26.09
N ALA A 320 28.09 -6.13 -25.30
CA ALA A 320 27.17 -7.21 -24.93
C ALA A 320 25.96 -6.71 -24.12
N SER A 321 26.20 -5.80 -23.17
CA SER A 321 25.15 -5.16 -22.36
C SER A 321 24.15 -4.37 -23.23
N ILE A 322 24.65 -3.61 -24.19
CA ILE A 322 23.81 -2.85 -25.14
C ILE A 322 22.98 -3.82 -26.00
N HIS A 323 23.55 -4.97 -26.39
CA HIS A 323 22.83 -5.99 -27.14
C HIS A 323 21.68 -6.61 -26.33
N ASN A 324 21.95 -7.01 -25.07
CA ASN A 324 20.96 -7.59 -24.16
C ASN A 324 19.78 -6.65 -23.86
N ILE A 325 20.06 -5.35 -23.72
CA ILE A 325 18.99 -4.36 -23.52
C ILE A 325 18.14 -4.22 -24.79
N ARG A 326 18.73 -4.35 -25.99
CA ARG A 326 17.99 -4.27 -27.26
C ARG A 326 17.17 -5.53 -27.56
N SER A 327 17.54 -6.70 -27.02
CA SER A 327 16.76 -7.94 -27.13
C SER A 327 15.59 -8.02 -26.16
N GLY A 328 15.54 -7.16 -25.14
CA GLY A 328 14.48 -7.11 -24.13
C GLY A 328 14.82 -7.89 -22.84
N ASP A 329 15.95 -8.60 -22.81
CA ASP A 329 16.37 -9.45 -21.68
C ASP A 329 16.55 -8.64 -20.39
N PHE A 330 16.96 -7.38 -20.52
CA PHE A 330 17.09 -6.45 -19.38
C PHE A 330 15.78 -6.21 -18.63
N LEU A 331 14.68 -6.01 -19.36
CA LEU A 331 13.37 -5.79 -18.74
C LEU A 331 12.84 -7.07 -18.09
N GLU A 332 13.04 -8.23 -18.73
CA GLU A 332 12.69 -9.53 -18.15
C GLU A 332 13.45 -9.81 -16.85
N ALA A 333 14.74 -9.45 -16.81
CA ALA A 333 15.56 -9.60 -15.61
C ALA A 333 15.05 -8.73 -14.45
N LEU A 334 14.58 -7.51 -14.72
CA LEU A 334 14.09 -6.58 -13.70
C LEU A 334 12.80 -7.01 -13.02
N VAL A 335 11.96 -7.79 -13.71
CA VAL A 335 10.62 -8.20 -13.24
C VAL A 335 10.68 -9.42 -12.30
N ARG A 336 11.84 -10.08 -12.19
CA ARG A 336 12.03 -11.29 -11.37
C ARG A 336 11.69 -11.07 -9.90
N GLU A 337 11.05 -12.06 -9.30
CA GLU A 337 10.44 -11.98 -7.96
C GLU A 337 11.47 -11.76 -6.84
N GLU A 338 12.71 -12.26 -7.04
CA GLU A 338 13.84 -12.10 -6.13
C GLU A 338 14.31 -10.64 -5.98
N ILE A 339 13.97 -9.79 -6.95
CA ILE A 339 14.32 -8.37 -6.96
C ILE A 339 13.25 -7.54 -6.24
N ARG A 340 12.00 -8.02 -6.18
CA ARG A 340 10.85 -7.26 -5.67
C ARG A 340 10.84 -7.06 -4.15
N HIS A 341 11.32 -8.05 -3.39
CA HIS A 341 11.16 -8.07 -1.93
C HIS A 341 12.37 -7.54 -1.14
N ASP A 342 13.42 -7.06 -1.81
CA ASP A 342 14.63 -6.60 -1.15
C ASP A 342 14.84 -5.09 -1.30
N LYS A 343 14.96 -4.37 -0.18
CA LYS A 343 15.34 -2.95 -0.16
C LYS A 343 16.73 -2.71 -0.75
N GLU A 344 17.56 -3.75 -0.85
CA GLU A 344 18.86 -3.77 -1.50
C GLU A 344 18.84 -4.39 -2.91
N TRP A 345 17.69 -4.43 -3.59
CA TRP A 345 17.57 -4.99 -4.94
C TRP A 345 18.60 -4.44 -5.94
N VAL A 346 18.96 -3.15 -5.85
CA VAL A 346 20.03 -2.50 -6.64
C VAL A 346 21.40 -3.14 -6.42
N VAL A 347 21.66 -3.68 -5.23
CA VAL A 347 22.89 -4.40 -4.88
C VAL A 347 22.85 -5.80 -5.48
N ARG A 348 21.72 -6.53 -5.31
CA ARG A 348 21.55 -7.87 -5.88
C ARG A 348 21.57 -7.91 -7.40
N LEU A 349 21.10 -6.86 -8.06
CA LEU A 349 21.22 -6.74 -9.53
C LEU A 349 22.67 -6.84 -10.00
N ARG A 350 23.64 -6.39 -9.19
CA ARG A 350 25.08 -6.53 -9.50
C ARG A 350 25.59 -7.94 -9.29
N GLU A 351 24.88 -8.75 -8.52
CA GLU A 351 25.29 -10.13 -8.21
C GLU A 351 24.68 -11.14 -9.18
N LEU A 352 23.79 -10.70 -10.08
CA LEU A 352 23.17 -11.55 -11.10
C LEU A 352 24.24 -12.06 -12.09
N PRO A 353 24.47 -13.38 -12.16
CA PRO A 353 25.45 -13.98 -13.08
C PRO A 353 25.09 -13.75 -14.56
N ASP A 354 23.80 -13.58 -14.84
CA ASP A 354 23.23 -13.59 -16.19
C ASP A 354 22.87 -12.19 -16.74
N ALA A 355 23.23 -11.10 -16.02
CA ALA A 355 22.88 -9.72 -16.41
C ALA A 355 24.07 -8.75 -16.22
N PRO A 356 25.14 -8.85 -17.03
CA PRO A 356 26.34 -8.02 -16.90
C PRO A 356 26.09 -6.50 -17.05
N GLU A 357 24.96 -6.10 -17.64
CA GLU A 357 24.56 -4.72 -17.86
C GLU A 357 24.30 -3.92 -16.57
N THR A 358 23.91 -4.57 -15.48
CA THR A 358 23.50 -3.90 -14.23
C THR A 358 24.66 -3.17 -13.53
N PHE A 359 25.89 -3.63 -13.72
CA PHE A 359 27.09 -2.97 -13.20
C PHE A 359 27.27 -1.56 -13.77
N TYR A 360 26.99 -1.37 -15.06
CA TYR A 360 27.18 -0.09 -15.73
C TYR A 360 26.04 0.90 -15.44
N LEU A 361 24.89 0.40 -15.00
CA LEU A 361 23.71 1.24 -14.78
C LEU A 361 23.65 1.86 -13.39
N VAL A 362 24.60 1.64 -12.47
CA VAL A 362 24.55 2.20 -11.10
C VAL A 362 24.40 3.72 -11.07
N GLY A 363 25.11 4.44 -11.93
CA GLY A 363 24.99 5.90 -12.05
C GLY A 363 23.61 6.33 -12.56
N LEU A 364 23.04 5.54 -13.47
CA LEU A 364 21.71 5.76 -14.01
C LEU A 364 20.62 5.41 -13.00
N MET A 365 20.76 4.29 -12.29
CA MET A 365 19.91 3.86 -11.19
C MET A 365 19.94 4.84 -10.00
N ALA A 366 20.95 5.69 -9.90
CA ALA A 366 20.98 6.79 -8.93
C ALA A 366 20.26 8.06 -9.42
N SER A 367 19.93 8.15 -10.71
CA SER A 367 19.18 9.27 -11.26
C SER A 367 17.70 9.16 -10.88
N HIS A 368 17.11 10.29 -10.51
CA HIS A 368 15.72 10.35 -10.07
C HIS A 368 14.75 9.91 -11.18
N ASP A 369 15.00 10.34 -12.41
CA ASP A 369 14.14 10.05 -13.55
C ASP A 369 14.10 8.56 -13.87
N PHE A 370 15.26 7.89 -13.83
CA PHE A 370 15.33 6.45 -14.07
C PHE A 370 14.70 5.65 -12.93
N GLN A 371 14.93 6.02 -11.67
CA GLN A 371 14.29 5.37 -10.52
C GLN A 371 12.76 5.47 -10.61
N THR A 372 12.26 6.66 -10.94
CA THR A 372 10.82 6.89 -11.12
C THR A 372 10.28 6.06 -12.28
N ALA A 373 10.98 6.07 -13.42
CA ALA A 373 10.59 5.31 -14.59
C ALA A 373 10.57 3.79 -14.34
N LEU A 374 11.55 3.28 -13.59
CA LEU A 374 11.68 1.87 -13.26
C LEU A 374 10.61 1.45 -12.27
N GLN A 375 10.40 2.25 -11.22
CA GLN A 375 9.39 1.93 -10.25
C GLN A 375 7.99 1.92 -10.88
N ASN A 376 7.68 2.89 -11.76
CA ASN A 376 6.43 2.87 -12.52
C ASN A 376 6.28 1.60 -13.37
N TYR A 377 7.37 1.08 -13.93
CA TYR A 377 7.36 -0.17 -14.70
C TYR A 377 7.06 -1.38 -13.81
N LEU A 378 7.69 -1.45 -12.62
CA LEU A 378 7.44 -2.51 -11.64
C LEU A 378 6.00 -2.48 -11.11
N ASP A 379 5.46 -1.29 -10.85
CA ASP A 379 4.06 -1.15 -10.41
C ASP A 379 3.07 -1.61 -11.49
N LEU A 380 3.37 -1.33 -12.77
CA LEU A 380 2.55 -1.79 -13.89
C LEU A 380 2.59 -3.32 -14.02
N ASP A 381 3.74 -3.93 -13.78
CA ASP A 381 3.83 -5.39 -13.79
C ASP A 381 3.08 -6.03 -12.60
N ASP A 382 3.14 -5.45 -11.40
CA ASP A 382 2.32 -5.92 -10.27
C ASP A 382 0.82 -5.83 -10.59
N LEU A 383 0.37 -4.70 -11.15
CA LEU A 383 -1.01 -4.53 -11.62
C LEU A 383 -1.39 -5.58 -12.66
N ARG A 384 -0.49 -5.88 -13.60
CA ARG A 384 -0.69 -6.92 -14.62
C ARG A 384 -0.86 -8.30 -13.98
N GLY A 385 0.01 -8.65 -13.02
CA GLY A 385 -0.08 -9.89 -12.25
C GLY A 385 -1.41 -10.04 -11.53
N LYS A 386 -1.88 -8.99 -10.84
CA LYS A 386 -3.17 -8.97 -10.14
C LYS A 386 -4.35 -9.10 -11.11
N LEU A 387 -4.32 -8.40 -12.23
CA LEU A 387 -5.36 -8.51 -13.27
C LEU A 387 -5.48 -9.94 -13.82
N LEU A 388 -4.36 -10.64 -14.02
CA LEU A 388 -4.36 -12.06 -14.44
C LEU A 388 -4.95 -12.99 -13.37
N VAL A 389 -4.63 -12.76 -12.09
CA VAL A 389 -5.20 -13.51 -10.97
C VAL A 389 -6.71 -13.24 -10.85
N TRP A 390 -7.15 -11.99 -11.01
CA TRP A 390 -8.56 -11.64 -10.97
C TRP A 390 -9.34 -12.23 -12.15
N ASP A 391 -8.76 -12.25 -13.36
CA ASP A 391 -9.38 -12.90 -14.52
C ASP A 391 -9.64 -14.38 -14.24
N THR A 392 -8.64 -15.08 -13.69
CA THR A 392 -8.75 -16.49 -13.27
C THR A 392 -9.80 -16.66 -12.15
N SER A 393 -9.84 -15.73 -11.20
CA SER A 393 -10.80 -15.76 -10.08
C SER A 393 -12.23 -15.54 -10.55
N LEU A 394 -12.46 -14.69 -11.56
CA LEU A 394 -13.77 -14.47 -12.16
C LEU A 394 -14.31 -15.72 -12.87
N ASP A 395 -13.44 -16.55 -13.44
CA ASP A 395 -13.83 -17.86 -13.99
C ASP A 395 -14.31 -18.80 -12.88
N ALA A 396 -13.59 -18.88 -11.76
CA ALA A 396 -14.00 -19.66 -10.60
C ALA A 396 -15.35 -19.17 -10.02
N PHE A 397 -15.56 -17.85 -9.90
CA PHE A 397 -16.85 -17.31 -9.48
C PHE A 397 -17.96 -17.63 -10.48
N GLY A 398 -17.70 -17.54 -11.78
CA GLY A 398 -18.64 -17.94 -12.83
C GLY A 398 -19.09 -19.39 -12.66
N ASP A 399 -18.17 -20.28 -12.34
CA ASP A 399 -18.43 -21.70 -12.08
C ASP A 399 -19.26 -21.92 -10.82
N VAL A 400 -18.95 -21.23 -9.72
CA VAL A 400 -19.74 -21.31 -8.48
C VAL A 400 -21.18 -20.87 -8.72
N ILE A 401 -21.39 -19.75 -9.43
CA ILE A 401 -22.74 -19.25 -9.76
C ILE A 401 -23.49 -20.23 -10.66
N ARG A 402 -22.82 -20.79 -11.67
CA ARG A 402 -23.39 -21.80 -12.57
C ARG A 402 -23.83 -23.06 -11.82
N LEU A 403 -22.98 -23.58 -10.93
CA LEU A 403 -23.28 -24.75 -10.10
C LEU A 403 -24.46 -24.48 -9.15
N ARG A 404 -24.46 -23.33 -8.46
CA ARG A 404 -25.56 -22.93 -7.57
C ARG A 404 -26.88 -22.77 -8.33
N ARG A 405 -26.86 -22.14 -9.50
CA ARG A 405 -28.04 -22.01 -10.37
C ARG A 405 -28.58 -23.39 -10.75
N GLY A 406 -27.73 -24.28 -11.25
CA GLY A 406 -28.11 -25.65 -11.61
C GLY A 406 -28.67 -26.46 -10.44
N PHE A 407 -28.22 -26.19 -9.22
CA PHE A 407 -28.75 -26.83 -8.02
C PHE A 407 -30.11 -26.27 -7.58
N TYR A 408 -30.23 -24.94 -7.44
CA TYR A 408 -31.41 -24.31 -6.83
C TYR A 408 -32.57 -24.08 -7.79
N GLU A 409 -32.31 -23.63 -9.02
CA GLU A 409 -33.35 -23.23 -9.98
C GLU A 409 -34.40 -24.31 -10.29
N PRO A 410 -34.05 -25.60 -10.49
CA PRO A 410 -35.06 -26.64 -10.70
C PRO A 410 -35.80 -27.07 -9.41
N ARG A 411 -35.24 -26.78 -8.23
CA ARG A 411 -35.77 -27.25 -6.93
C ARG A 411 -36.66 -26.21 -6.24
N LEU A 412 -36.31 -24.94 -6.32
CA LEU A 412 -37.03 -23.84 -5.65
C LEU A 412 -38.52 -23.80 -5.98
N PRO A 413 -39.00 -23.98 -7.24
CA PRO A 413 -40.43 -23.93 -7.52
C PRO A 413 -41.26 -25.00 -6.80
N LYS A 414 -40.69 -26.19 -6.59
CA LYS A 414 -41.37 -27.27 -5.84
C LYS A 414 -41.44 -26.93 -4.36
N ILE A 415 -40.33 -26.42 -3.81
CA ILE A 415 -40.23 -25.97 -2.42
C ILE A 415 -41.21 -24.80 -2.18
N ASP A 416 -41.28 -23.84 -3.09
CA ASP A 416 -42.19 -22.69 -3.01
C ASP A 416 -43.66 -23.10 -3.01
N ARG A 417 -44.04 -24.10 -3.82
CA ARG A 417 -45.41 -24.63 -3.82
C ARG A 417 -45.76 -25.31 -2.49
N ALA A 418 -44.85 -26.10 -1.94
CA ALA A 418 -45.04 -26.75 -0.65
C ALA A 418 -45.13 -25.70 0.47
N PHE A 419 -44.24 -24.71 0.45
CA PHE A 419 -44.21 -23.62 1.42
C PHE A 419 -45.48 -22.77 1.39
N ARG A 420 -46.00 -22.40 0.22
CA ARG A 420 -47.27 -21.63 0.13
C ARG A 420 -48.46 -22.37 0.78
N ARG A 421 -48.49 -23.70 0.69
CA ARG A 421 -49.52 -24.51 1.36
C ARG A 421 -49.34 -24.49 2.88
N LEU A 422 -48.09 -24.61 3.33
CA LEU A 422 -47.75 -24.57 4.75
C LEU A 422 -48.03 -23.17 5.36
N ASP A 423 -47.64 -22.09 4.67
CA ASP A 423 -47.93 -20.70 5.06
C ASP A 423 -49.44 -20.45 5.19
N ALA A 424 -50.25 -20.91 4.22
CA ALA A 424 -51.71 -20.79 4.32
C ALA A 424 -52.30 -21.57 5.51
N GLN A 425 -51.80 -22.77 5.78
CA GLN A 425 -52.23 -23.56 6.95
C GLN A 425 -51.81 -22.89 8.26
N MET A 426 -50.57 -22.39 8.32
CA MET A 426 -50.01 -21.69 9.47
C MET A 426 -50.85 -20.45 9.80
N ARG A 427 -51.12 -19.58 8.82
CA ARG A 427 -51.97 -18.39 9.03
C ARG A 427 -53.33 -18.75 9.59
N LEU A 428 -53.98 -19.77 9.04
CA LEU A 428 -55.27 -20.26 9.55
C LEU A 428 -55.16 -20.74 11.02
N ARG A 429 -54.09 -21.45 11.38
CA ARG A 429 -53.88 -21.94 12.76
C ARG A 429 -53.58 -20.80 13.74
N LEU A 430 -52.80 -19.81 13.31
CA LEU A 430 -52.53 -18.61 14.10
C LEU A 430 -53.81 -17.80 14.33
N GLU A 431 -54.64 -17.61 13.31
CA GLU A 431 -55.96 -16.96 13.45
C GLU A 431 -56.89 -17.73 14.39
N GLN A 432 -56.92 -19.07 14.30
CA GLN A 432 -57.69 -19.90 15.24
C GLN A 432 -57.19 -19.73 16.69
N ARG A 433 -55.88 -19.73 16.90
CA ARG A 433 -55.27 -19.49 18.21
C ARG A 433 -55.62 -18.10 18.74
N GLU A 434 -55.60 -17.07 17.89
CA GLU A 434 -56.04 -15.73 18.24
C GLU A 434 -57.50 -15.67 18.69
N HIS A 435 -58.39 -16.38 18.01
CA HIS A 435 -59.78 -16.50 18.43
C HIS A 435 -59.95 -17.23 19.76
N VAL A 436 -59.17 -18.29 20.02
CA VAL A 436 -59.19 -19.00 21.31
C VAL A 436 -58.70 -18.09 22.43
N ARG A 437 -57.60 -17.36 22.21
CA ARG A 437 -57.06 -16.39 23.15
C ARG A 437 -58.09 -15.31 23.49
N ALA A 438 -58.67 -14.66 22.48
CA ALA A 438 -59.68 -13.61 22.69
C ALA A 438 -60.92 -14.12 23.44
N ARG A 439 -61.35 -15.37 23.20
CA ARG A 439 -62.46 -15.99 23.94
C ARG A 439 -62.12 -16.22 25.40
N LEU A 440 -60.91 -16.71 25.70
CA LEU A 440 -60.45 -16.95 27.07
C LEU A 440 -60.28 -15.64 27.84
N GLU A 441 -59.75 -14.60 27.20
CA GLU A 441 -59.67 -13.25 27.78
C GLU A 441 -61.07 -12.69 28.08
N GLY A 442 -62.04 -12.88 27.16
CA GLY A 442 -63.43 -12.51 27.38
C GLY A 442 -64.08 -13.22 28.59
N MET A 443 -63.72 -14.49 28.83
CA MET A 443 -64.22 -15.27 29.98
C MET A 443 -63.73 -14.76 31.35
N LEU A 444 -62.66 -13.95 31.38
CA LEU A 444 -62.21 -13.29 32.60
C LEU A 444 -63.18 -12.20 33.06
N THR A 445 -63.93 -11.59 32.13
CA THR A 445 -64.88 -10.51 32.43
C THR A 445 -66.34 -10.98 32.42
N ALA A 446 -66.67 -12.00 31.62
CA ALA A 446 -67.99 -12.59 31.54
C ALA A 446 -67.90 -14.13 31.54
N PRO A 447 -68.05 -14.79 32.69
CA PRO A 447 -67.96 -16.26 32.80
C PRO A 447 -68.95 -16.98 31.88
N ARG A 448 -68.46 -18.00 31.17
CA ARG A 448 -69.27 -18.86 30.28
C ARG A 448 -68.82 -20.31 30.41
N ALA A 449 -69.35 -21.03 31.40
CA ALA A 449 -68.97 -22.41 31.69
C ALA A 449 -69.19 -23.38 30.51
N ASP A 450 -70.23 -23.13 29.70
CA ASP A 450 -70.55 -23.94 28.51
C ASP A 450 -69.42 -23.99 27.47
N TYR A 451 -68.54 -22.98 27.42
CA TYR A 451 -67.46 -22.92 26.42
C TYR A 451 -66.24 -23.76 26.81
N LEU A 452 -66.15 -24.19 28.08
CA LEU A 452 -65.11 -25.09 28.61
C LEU A 452 -65.62 -26.52 28.77
N ALA A 453 -66.81 -26.82 28.25
CA ALA A 453 -67.35 -28.18 28.20
C ALA A 453 -66.52 -29.04 27.24
N THR A 454 -66.25 -30.29 27.64
CA THR A 454 -65.58 -31.27 26.77
C THR A 454 -66.45 -31.64 25.57
N ALA A 455 -65.86 -32.24 24.53
CA ALA A 455 -66.60 -32.66 23.34
C ALA A 455 -67.75 -33.64 23.68
N GLU A 456 -67.54 -34.54 24.64
CA GLU A 456 -68.55 -35.47 25.14
C GLU A 456 -69.67 -34.75 25.90
N GLU A 457 -69.34 -33.80 26.78
CA GLU A 457 -70.34 -33.01 27.52
C GLU A 457 -71.15 -32.10 26.60
N GLN A 458 -70.52 -31.47 25.59
CA GLN A 458 -71.24 -30.72 24.57
C GLN A 458 -72.14 -31.62 23.70
N GLY A 459 -71.70 -32.84 23.41
CA GLY A 459 -72.51 -33.85 22.73
C GLY A 459 -73.71 -34.26 23.56
N ALA A 460 -73.50 -34.53 24.85
CA ALA A 460 -74.56 -34.86 25.80
C ALA A 460 -75.56 -33.72 25.96
N LEU A 461 -75.10 -32.46 26.09
CA LEU A 461 -75.97 -31.28 26.15
C LEU A 461 -76.80 -31.12 24.87
N ARG A 462 -76.21 -31.36 23.69
CA ARG A 462 -76.94 -31.32 22.41
C ARG A 462 -78.01 -32.40 22.33
N VAL A 463 -77.70 -33.63 22.75
CA VAL A 463 -78.68 -34.74 22.78
C VAL A 463 -79.80 -34.43 23.76
N LEU A 464 -79.47 -33.94 24.96
CA LEU A 464 -80.48 -33.55 25.96
C LEU A 464 -81.36 -32.40 25.46
N ALA A 465 -80.81 -31.40 24.77
CA ALA A 465 -81.59 -30.33 24.17
C ALA A 465 -82.55 -30.82 23.08
N GLN A 466 -82.11 -31.77 22.25
CA GLN A 466 -82.97 -32.41 21.24
C GLN A 466 -84.10 -33.21 21.88
N LEU A 467 -83.79 -34.00 22.91
CA LEU A 467 -84.79 -34.76 23.67
C LEU A 467 -85.77 -33.83 24.39
N ALA A 468 -85.29 -32.75 25.00
CA ALA A 468 -86.13 -31.75 25.63
C ALA A 468 -87.12 -31.16 24.63
N ALA A 469 -86.66 -30.75 23.44
CA ALA A 469 -87.50 -30.19 22.38
C ALA A 469 -88.59 -31.17 21.90
N GLN A 470 -88.27 -32.45 21.74
CA GLN A 470 -89.24 -33.49 21.34
C GLN A 470 -90.29 -33.78 22.41
N LEU A 471 -89.97 -33.53 23.68
CA LEU A 471 -90.84 -33.82 24.82
C LEU A 471 -91.77 -32.65 25.19
N VAL A 472 -91.63 -31.46 24.58
CA VAL A 472 -92.43 -30.26 24.88
C VAL A 472 -93.92 -30.47 24.65
N GLU A 473 -94.31 -31.17 23.58
CA GLU A 473 -95.72 -31.38 23.21
C GLU A 473 -96.33 -32.66 23.82
N ASN A 474 -95.52 -33.48 24.50
CA ASN A 474 -95.98 -34.76 25.06
C ASN A 474 -96.50 -34.59 26.51
N SER A 475 -97.81 -34.41 26.62
CA SER A 475 -98.55 -34.25 27.89
C SER A 475 -98.91 -35.56 28.60
N SER A 476 -98.44 -36.72 28.10
CA SER A 476 -98.64 -38.00 28.77
C SER A 476 -97.89 -38.05 30.12
N PRO A 477 -98.35 -38.88 31.09
CA PRO A 477 -97.63 -39.10 32.34
C PRO A 477 -96.19 -39.58 32.14
N GLU A 478 -95.96 -40.39 31.10
CA GLU A 478 -94.64 -40.88 30.69
C GLU A 478 -93.78 -39.74 30.11
N GLY A 479 -94.37 -38.88 29.28
CA GLY A 479 -93.72 -37.67 28.75
C GLY A 479 -93.31 -36.68 29.84
N ALA A 480 -94.11 -36.52 30.88
CA ALA A 480 -93.77 -35.71 32.06
C ALA A 480 -92.59 -36.30 32.86
N SER A 481 -92.56 -37.62 33.04
CA SER A 481 -91.45 -38.32 33.70
C SER A 481 -90.13 -38.20 32.93
N LEU A 482 -90.18 -38.35 31.60
CA LEU A 482 -89.01 -38.19 30.73
C LEU A 482 -88.49 -36.76 30.71
N ARG A 483 -89.36 -35.74 30.71
CA ARG A 483 -88.95 -34.32 30.84
C ARG A 483 -88.20 -34.07 32.14
N ALA A 484 -88.75 -34.49 33.27
CA ALA A 484 -88.10 -34.32 34.57
C ALA A 484 -86.74 -35.03 34.64
N ARG A 485 -86.57 -36.15 33.93
CA ARG A 485 -85.29 -36.86 33.84
C ARG A 485 -84.28 -36.11 32.96
N THR A 486 -84.71 -35.58 31.81
CA THR A 486 -83.87 -34.78 30.92
C THR A 486 -83.42 -33.49 31.60
N GLU A 487 -84.33 -32.77 32.27
CA GLU A 487 -84.02 -31.56 33.05
C GLU A 487 -83.02 -31.85 34.18
N ARG A 488 -83.17 -32.99 34.87
CA ARG A 488 -82.22 -33.41 35.92
C ARG A 488 -80.83 -33.68 35.37
N LEU A 489 -80.74 -34.36 34.21
CA LEU A 489 -79.45 -34.65 33.56
C LEU A 489 -78.79 -33.38 33.03
N GLU A 490 -79.57 -32.47 32.44
CA GLU A 490 -79.09 -31.15 32.00
C GLU A 490 -78.61 -30.32 33.19
N GLY A 491 -79.39 -30.29 34.28
CA GLY A 491 -79.03 -29.59 35.52
C GLY A 491 -77.76 -30.15 36.18
N MET A 492 -77.58 -31.48 36.17
CA MET A 492 -76.35 -32.13 36.65
C MET A 492 -75.14 -31.71 35.82
N LEU A 493 -75.26 -31.71 34.49
CA LEU A 493 -74.17 -31.30 33.60
C LEU A 493 -73.83 -29.81 33.77
N ARG A 494 -74.83 -28.93 33.84
CA ARG A 494 -74.60 -27.50 34.11
C ARG A 494 -73.96 -27.27 35.47
N TYR A 495 -74.44 -27.94 36.52
CA TYR A 495 -73.87 -27.84 37.85
C TYR A 495 -72.39 -28.24 37.85
N ARG A 496 -72.03 -29.32 37.14
CA ARG A 496 -70.64 -29.75 36.99
C ARG A 496 -69.80 -28.72 36.23
N LEU A 497 -70.30 -28.19 35.11
CA LEU A 497 -69.60 -27.17 34.32
C LEU A 497 -69.33 -25.89 35.12
N GLU A 498 -70.30 -25.44 35.91
CA GLU A 498 -70.15 -24.27 36.77
C GLU A 498 -69.22 -24.52 37.97
N THR A 499 -69.32 -25.70 38.60
CA THR A 499 -68.48 -26.05 39.77
C THR A 499 -67.01 -26.23 39.37
N ASP A 500 -66.76 -26.88 38.24
CA ASP A 500 -65.40 -27.12 37.73
C ASP A 500 -64.84 -25.93 36.94
N TYR A 501 -65.62 -24.84 36.76
CA TYR A 501 -65.31 -23.74 35.84
C TYR A 501 -63.91 -23.16 36.05
N HIS A 502 -63.56 -22.79 37.28
CA HIS A 502 -62.28 -22.16 37.58
C HIS A 502 -61.09 -23.10 37.32
N VAL A 503 -61.22 -24.38 37.67
CA VAL A 503 -60.18 -25.39 37.43
C VAL A 503 -59.98 -25.58 35.92
N ARG A 504 -61.07 -25.77 35.17
CA ARG A 504 -61.02 -25.92 33.71
C ARG A 504 -60.49 -24.67 33.01
N LEU A 505 -60.80 -23.49 33.53
CA LEU A 505 -60.28 -22.22 33.01
C LEU A 505 -58.76 -22.14 33.20
N THR A 506 -58.24 -22.54 34.37
CA THR A 506 -56.80 -22.62 34.61
C THR A 506 -56.11 -23.63 33.70
N GLU A 507 -56.64 -24.86 33.60
CA GLU A 507 -56.13 -25.90 32.70
C GLU A 507 -56.10 -25.43 31.25
N THR A 508 -57.15 -24.74 30.80
CA THR A 508 -57.22 -24.21 29.43
C THR A 508 -56.20 -23.09 29.19
N HIS A 509 -55.89 -22.25 30.20
CA HIS A 509 -54.80 -21.28 30.10
C HIS A 509 -53.42 -21.95 30.08
N GLU A 510 -53.22 -23.05 30.81
CA GLU A 510 -51.99 -23.84 30.73
C GLU A 510 -51.81 -24.47 29.35
N HIS A 511 -52.87 -25.03 28.76
CA HIS A 511 -52.85 -25.52 27.38
C HIS A 511 -52.59 -24.40 26.37
N LEU A 512 -53.14 -23.19 26.57
CA LEU A 512 -52.84 -22.05 25.71
C LEU A 512 -51.35 -21.65 25.81
N ARG A 513 -50.75 -21.66 27.01
CA ARG A 513 -49.32 -21.37 27.18
C ARG A 513 -48.43 -22.44 26.52
N ALA A 514 -48.79 -23.71 26.63
CA ALA A 514 -48.09 -24.78 25.92
C ALA A 514 -48.17 -24.59 24.40
N LEU A 515 -49.35 -24.22 23.89
CA LEU A 515 -49.53 -23.87 22.48
C LEU A 515 -48.70 -22.65 22.06
N GLU A 516 -48.53 -21.63 22.93
CA GLU A 516 -47.68 -20.47 22.65
C GLU A 516 -46.21 -20.84 22.49
N GLN A 517 -45.70 -21.78 23.28
CA GLN A 517 -44.33 -22.30 23.12
C GLN A 517 -44.15 -23.03 21.77
N ASP A 518 -45.14 -23.82 21.36
CA ASP A 518 -45.13 -24.47 20.05
C ASP A 518 -45.20 -23.46 18.90
N VAL A 519 -45.96 -22.38 19.07
CA VAL A 519 -46.04 -21.27 18.09
C VAL A 519 -44.71 -20.54 17.97
N GLU A 520 -44.03 -20.23 19.08
CA GLU A 520 -42.72 -19.56 19.07
C GLU A 520 -41.66 -20.43 18.36
N ALA A 521 -41.65 -21.73 18.61
CA ALA A 521 -40.78 -22.68 17.93
C ALA A 521 -41.08 -22.73 16.41
N LEU A 522 -42.36 -22.72 16.05
CA LEU A 522 -42.82 -22.69 14.66
C LEU A 522 -42.41 -21.38 13.95
N ASP A 523 -42.59 -20.23 14.57
CA ASP A 523 -42.20 -18.91 14.02
C ASP A 523 -40.68 -18.84 13.81
N THR A 524 -39.89 -19.31 14.78
CA THR A 524 -38.43 -19.38 14.66
C THR A 524 -37.98 -20.23 13.47
N GLN A 525 -38.59 -21.41 13.28
CA GLN A 525 -38.29 -22.29 12.15
C GLN A 525 -38.75 -21.69 10.82
N TYR A 526 -39.92 -21.04 10.82
CA TYR A 526 -40.46 -20.34 9.66
C TYR A 526 -39.52 -19.22 9.19
N ASP A 527 -39.07 -18.36 10.10
CA ASP A 527 -38.17 -17.26 9.80
C ASP A 527 -36.80 -17.76 9.32
N ALA A 528 -36.24 -18.79 9.99
CA ALA A 528 -34.99 -19.42 9.56
C ALA A 528 -35.11 -19.98 8.14
N PHE A 529 -36.23 -20.62 7.80
CA PHE A 529 -36.50 -21.13 6.47
C PHE A 529 -36.64 -19.99 5.44
N VAL A 530 -37.39 -18.93 5.75
CA VAL A 530 -37.58 -17.78 4.86
C VAL A 530 -36.24 -17.12 4.55
N ARG A 531 -35.39 -16.91 5.55
CA ARG A 531 -34.02 -16.39 5.39
C ARG A 531 -33.19 -17.30 4.51
N THR A 532 -33.15 -18.60 4.81
CA THR A 532 -32.40 -19.58 4.01
C THR A 532 -32.85 -19.61 2.54
N ARG A 533 -34.16 -19.53 2.30
CA ARG A 533 -34.73 -19.45 0.94
C ARG A 533 -34.31 -18.17 0.22
N GLN A 534 -34.37 -17.03 0.89
CA GLN A 534 -33.93 -15.75 0.31
C GLN A 534 -32.43 -15.78 -0.02
N SER A 535 -31.59 -16.24 0.91
CA SER A 535 -30.15 -16.43 0.71
C SER A 535 -29.87 -17.39 -0.45
N ALA A 536 -30.61 -18.50 -0.57
CA ALA A 536 -30.45 -19.44 -1.69
C ALA A 536 -30.70 -18.78 -3.04
N ARG A 537 -31.75 -17.96 -3.18
CA ARG A 537 -32.03 -17.21 -4.41
C ARG A 537 -30.98 -16.13 -4.66
N HIS A 538 -30.63 -15.36 -3.64
CA HIS A 538 -29.61 -14.30 -3.75
C HIS A 538 -28.22 -14.88 -4.06
N SER A 539 -27.95 -16.14 -3.74
CA SER A 539 -26.64 -16.78 -3.96
C SER A 539 -26.20 -16.94 -5.42
N TYR A 540 -27.11 -16.78 -6.40
CA TYR A 540 -26.81 -16.97 -7.83
C TYR A 540 -27.50 -16.01 -8.81
N VAL A 541 -28.47 -15.22 -8.33
CA VAL A 541 -29.22 -14.25 -9.16
C VAL A 541 -28.48 -12.92 -9.19
N GLY A 542 -28.39 -12.29 -10.37
CA GLY A 542 -27.78 -10.96 -10.54
C GLY A 542 -26.26 -10.96 -10.79
N TYR A 543 -25.54 -12.04 -10.45
CA TYR A 543 -24.09 -12.08 -10.61
C TYR A 543 -23.58 -12.34 -12.04
N SER A 544 -24.39 -12.93 -12.93
CA SER A 544 -23.91 -13.29 -14.29
C SER A 544 -23.52 -12.07 -15.12
N GLU A 545 -24.35 -11.02 -15.14
CA GLU A 545 -24.03 -9.79 -15.87
C GLU A 545 -22.89 -9.02 -15.19
N LEU A 546 -22.85 -8.99 -13.85
CA LEU A 546 -21.77 -8.37 -13.11
C LEU A 546 -20.41 -9.02 -13.40
N ILE A 547 -20.33 -10.35 -13.36
CA ILE A 547 -19.09 -11.09 -13.68
C ILE A 547 -18.66 -10.83 -15.12
N LYS A 548 -19.62 -10.76 -16.06
CA LYS A 548 -19.34 -10.46 -17.46
C LYS A 548 -18.80 -9.04 -17.64
N GLU A 549 -19.39 -8.05 -16.97
CA GLU A 549 -18.91 -6.66 -16.99
C GLU A 549 -17.50 -6.55 -16.38
N LEU A 550 -17.29 -7.17 -15.21
CA LEU A 550 -15.98 -7.21 -14.55
C LEU A 550 -14.93 -7.87 -15.44
N ARG A 551 -15.23 -8.99 -16.09
CA ARG A 551 -14.32 -9.64 -17.04
C ARG A 551 -13.97 -8.70 -18.19
N SER A 552 -14.95 -8.03 -18.79
CA SER A 552 -14.68 -7.05 -19.85
C SER A 552 -13.79 -5.91 -19.38
N ARG A 553 -13.98 -5.41 -18.14
CA ARG A 553 -13.15 -4.36 -17.54
C ARG A 553 -11.73 -4.83 -17.26
N VAL A 554 -11.56 -6.03 -16.69
CA VAL A 554 -10.24 -6.64 -16.44
C VAL A 554 -9.47 -6.80 -17.74
N GLN A 555 -10.09 -7.35 -18.78
CA GLN A 555 -9.45 -7.51 -20.10
C GLN A 555 -9.07 -6.18 -20.77
N SER A 556 -9.94 -5.17 -20.67
CA SER A 556 -9.63 -3.81 -21.15
C SER A 556 -8.46 -3.20 -20.38
N ASN A 557 -8.44 -3.33 -19.06
CA ASN A 557 -7.38 -2.81 -18.21
C ASN A 557 -6.06 -3.54 -18.46
N LEU A 558 -6.09 -4.85 -18.68
CA LEU A 558 -4.91 -5.66 -18.99
C LEU A 558 -4.28 -5.20 -20.31
N THR A 559 -5.10 -4.99 -21.35
CA THR A 559 -4.63 -4.42 -22.62
C THR A 559 -4.01 -3.03 -22.43
N GLN A 560 -4.64 -2.17 -21.62
CA GLN A 560 -4.12 -0.84 -21.34
C GLN A 560 -2.79 -0.89 -20.56
N VAL A 561 -2.67 -1.77 -19.57
CA VAL A 561 -1.45 -1.97 -18.78
C VAL A 561 -0.33 -2.47 -19.69
N ASP A 562 -0.57 -3.49 -20.52
CA ASP A 562 0.42 -4.01 -21.48
C ASP A 562 0.93 -2.89 -22.42
N ASP A 563 0.03 -2.06 -22.94
CA ASP A 563 0.38 -0.93 -23.82
C ASP A 563 1.22 0.15 -23.12
N VAL A 564 0.85 0.51 -21.88
CA VAL A 564 1.58 1.51 -21.09
C VAL A 564 2.94 0.95 -20.66
N MET A 565 2.99 -0.30 -20.22
CA MET A 565 4.19 -1.01 -19.81
C MET A 565 5.18 -1.13 -20.97
N ALA A 566 4.72 -1.44 -22.19
CA ALA A 566 5.57 -1.47 -23.38
C ALA A 566 6.12 -0.07 -23.77
N ARG A 567 5.38 1.01 -23.51
CA ARG A 567 5.91 2.39 -23.68
C ARG A 567 6.94 2.71 -22.63
N GLN A 568 6.66 2.38 -21.37
CA GLN A 568 7.55 2.63 -20.24
C GLN A 568 8.86 1.84 -20.36
N GLY A 569 8.78 0.57 -20.77
CA GLY A 569 9.94 -0.28 -21.06
C GLY A 569 10.86 0.33 -22.12
N ARG A 570 10.29 0.80 -23.25
CA ARG A 570 11.08 1.49 -24.29
C ARG A 570 11.79 2.75 -23.77
N VAL A 571 11.16 3.51 -22.86
CA VAL A 571 11.82 4.66 -22.23
C VAL A 571 13.01 4.21 -21.41
N LEU A 572 12.86 3.19 -20.56
CA LEU A 572 13.94 2.62 -19.75
C LEU A 572 15.10 2.10 -20.61
N GLU A 573 14.79 1.32 -21.64
CA GLU A 573 15.78 0.80 -22.58
C GLU A 573 16.53 1.94 -23.29
N SER A 574 15.81 2.95 -23.79
CA SER A 574 16.44 4.08 -24.48
C SER A 574 17.38 4.88 -23.59
N VAL A 575 16.99 5.12 -22.33
CA VAL A 575 17.78 5.86 -21.35
C VAL A 575 19.00 5.04 -20.93
N ALA A 576 18.84 3.72 -20.74
CA ALA A 576 19.94 2.81 -20.47
C ALA A 576 20.94 2.74 -21.63
N ILE A 577 20.47 2.53 -22.86
CA ILE A 577 21.32 2.48 -24.07
C ILE A 577 22.09 3.78 -24.25
N ASN A 578 21.44 4.94 -24.09
CA ASN A 578 22.11 6.24 -24.24
C ASN A 578 23.25 6.43 -23.23
N GLU A 579 23.04 6.05 -21.97
CA GLU A 579 24.09 6.12 -20.93
C GLU A 579 25.24 5.14 -21.24
N LEU A 580 24.93 3.94 -21.70
CA LEU A 580 25.94 2.95 -22.10
C LEU A 580 26.75 3.42 -23.31
N GLU A 581 26.13 4.01 -24.33
CA GLU A 581 26.83 4.55 -25.50
C GLU A 581 27.74 5.74 -25.14
N LEU A 582 27.31 6.61 -24.21
CA LEU A 582 28.16 7.68 -23.67
C LEU A 582 29.40 7.12 -22.97
N ARG A 583 29.22 6.05 -22.17
CA ARG A 583 30.34 5.36 -21.51
C ARG A 583 31.25 4.67 -22.51
N ARG A 584 30.69 4.00 -23.50
CA ARG A 584 31.42 3.36 -24.60
C ARG A 584 32.32 4.36 -25.32
N THR A 585 31.80 5.54 -25.62
CA THR A 585 32.56 6.63 -26.26
C THR A 585 33.73 7.07 -25.38
N ARG A 586 33.47 7.37 -24.10
CA ARG A 586 34.52 7.76 -23.14
C ARG A 586 35.60 6.69 -22.98
N LEU A 587 35.21 5.43 -22.87
CA LEU A 587 36.12 4.31 -22.70
C LEU A 587 36.96 4.06 -23.96
N THR A 588 36.37 4.29 -25.14
CA THR A 588 37.08 4.27 -26.42
C THR A 588 38.14 5.39 -26.48
N ASP A 589 37.80 6.59 -26.03
CA ASP A 589 38.75 7.70 -25.95
C ASP A 589 39.91 7.39 -24.99
N PHE A 590 39.61 6.81 -23.82
CA PHE A 590 40.62 6.36 -22.87
C PHE A 590 41.51 5.25 -23.43
N GLN A 591 40.94 4.28 -24.15
CA GLN A 591 41.71 3.24 -24.84
C GLN A 591 42.65 3.85 -25.88
N ASN A 592 42.16 4.78 -26.70
CA ASN A 592 42.98 5.44 -27.71
C ASN A 592 44.11 6.24 -27.06
N GLN A 593 43.80 7.00 -26.00
CA GLN A 593 44.80 7.74 -25.23
C GLN A 593 45.86 6.82 -24.63
N ALA A 594 45.46 5.68 -24.04
CA ALA A 594 46.36 4.68 -23.50
C ALA A 594 47.27 4.09 -24.60
N ARG A 595 46.74 3.78 -25.79
CA ARG A 595 47.53 3.26 -26.93
C ARG A 595 48.60 4.24 -27.40
N PHE A 596 48.27 5.52 -27.54
CA PHE A 596 49.25 6.55 -27.91
C PHE A 596 50.32 6.72 -26.83
N ALA A 597 49.91 6.79 -25.56
CA ALA A 597 50.82 6.97 -24.45
C ALA A 597 51.70 5.73 -24.18
N TYR A 598 51.18 4.54 -24.47
CA TYR A 598 51.92 3.28 -24.48
C TYR A 598 53.08 3.35 -25.47
N ALA A 599 52.81 3.70 -26.72
CA ALA A 599 53.83 3.81 -27.77
C ALA A 599 54.91 4.86 -27.42
N ASP A 600 54.52 6.06 -26.99
CA ASP A 600 55.49 7.10 -26.57
C ASP A 600 56.34 6.65 -25.38
N SER A 601 55.73 6.01 -24.38
CA SER A 601 56.47 5.52 -23.20
C SER A 601 57.42 4.37 -23.55
N TYR A 602 57.01 3.47 -24.44
CA TYR A 602 57.83 2.37 -24.93
C TYR A 602 59.05 2.89 -25.71
N ASP A 603 58.85 3.84 -26.63
CA ASP A 603 59.93 4.45 -27.40
C ASP A 603 60.94 5.17 -26.50
N ARG A 604 60.47 5.89 -25.47
CA ARG A 604 61.33 6.55 -24.49
C ARG A 604 62.11 5.55 -23.65
N ALA A 605 61.46 4.47 -23.21
CA ALA A 605 62.12 3.40 -22.46
C ALA A 605 63.20 2.70 -23.29
N ALA A 606 62.90 2.38 -24.56
CA ALA A 606 63.86 1.77 -25.48
C ALA A 606 65.06 2.68 -25.76
N LYS A 607 64.84 3.99 -25.94
CA LYS A 607 65.93 4.98 -26.09
C LYS A 607 66.80 5.08 -24.84
N ALA A 608 66.19 5.05 -23.65
CA ALA A 608 66.92 5.09 -22.39
C ALA A 608 67.73 3.82 -22.11
N GLN A 609 67.36 2.68 -22.70
CA GLN A 609 68.10 1.42 -22.59
C GLN A 609 69.21 1.28 -23.65
N ALA A 610 69.12 2.03 -24.75
CA ALA A 610 70.12 2.09 -25.82
C ALA A 610 71.23 3.12 -25.59
N GLN A 611 71.06 4.01 -24.60
CA GLN A 611 72.08 4.93 -24.08
C GLN A 611 72.74 4.33 -22.85
#